data_AF-A0A6P2AUA5-F1
#
_entry.id   AF-A0A6P2AUA5-F1
#
_cell.length_a   1.000
_cell.length_b   1.000
_cell.length_c   1.000
_cell.angle_alpha   90.00
_cell.angle_beta   90.00
_cell.angle_gamma   90.00
#
_symmetry.space_group_name_H-M   'P 1'
#
loop_
_entity.id
_entity.type
_entity.pdbx_description
1 polymer ?
#
loop_
_entity_poly.entity_id
_entity_poly.type
_entity_poly.pdbx_seq_one_letter_code
_entity_poly.pdbx_strand_id
1 'polypeptide(L)' 'MNTKNQARNLMMRHSLNVRNRQQSMLGRTASEIGLDLDTNHYESEQPGNLGSTFDRSNAAMS' A
#
# COMPACT_ATOMS: atom_id res chain seq x y z
N MET A 1 9.84 -11.95 -21.04
CA MET A 1 9.66 -11.32 -19.71
C MET A 1 10.22 -9.91 -19.74
N ASN A 2 9.45 -8.89 -19.33
CA ASN A 2 9.85 -7.48 -19.38
C ASN A 2 10.32 -7.01 -18.00
N THR A 3 11.53 -6.47 -17.91
CA THR A 3 12.15 -5.98 -16.65
C THR A 3 11.31 -4.90 -15.96
N LYS A 4 10.58 -4.08 -16.72
CA LYS A 4 9.65 -3.07 -16.17
C LYS A 4 8.51 -3.71 -15.39
N ASN A 5 7.96 -4.83 -15.89
CA ASN A 5 6.89 -5.55 -15.20
C ASN A 5 7.40 -6.22 -13.92
N GLN A 6 8.65 -6.70 -13.92
CA GLN A 6 9.27 -7.26 -12.72
C GLN A 6 9.50 -6.19 -11.66
N ALA A 7 10.02 -5.02 -12.04
CA ALA A 7 10.18 -3.89 -11.12
C ALA A 7 8.83 -3.41 -10.55
N ARG A 8 7.79 -3.31 -11.38
CA ARG A 8 6.44 -2.96 -10.94
C ARG A 8 5.91 -3.95 -9.91
N ASN A 9 6.03 -5.26 -10.18
CA ASN A 9 5.58 -6.29 -9.24
C ASN A 9 6.34 -6.24 -7.92
N LEU A 10 7.65 -5.96 -7.94
CA LEU A 10 8.44 -5.79 -6.72
C LEU A 10 7.96 -4.59 -5.90
N MET A 11 7.73 -3.44 -6.53
CA MET A 11 7.27 -2.22 -5.87
C MET A 11 5.86 -2.37 -5.30
N MET A 12 4.95 -3.02 -6.04
CA MET A 12 3.60 -3.32 -5.54
C MET A 12 3.65 -4.24 -4.32
N ARG A 13 4.45 -5.31 -4.35
CA ARG A 13 4.62 -6.20 -3.20
C ARG A 13 5.18 -5.48 -1.98
N HIS A 14 6.18 -4.61 -2.18
CA HIS A 14 6.74 -3.81 -1.11
C HIS A 14 5.69 -2.88 -0.48
N SER A 15 4.92 -2.16 -1.31
CA SER A 15 3.86 -1.27 -0.85
C SER A 15 2.77 -2.02 -0.05
N LEU A 16 2.35 -3.20 -0.53
CA LEU A 16 1.41 -4.06 0.19
C LEU A 16 1.95 -4.47 1.56
N ASN A 17 3.23 -4.85 1.66
CA ASN A 17 3.85 -5.21 2.94
C ASN A 17 3.88 -4.04 3.93
N VAL A 18 4.19 -2.83 3.46
CA VAL A 18 4.18 -1.62 4.31
C VAL A 18 2.76 -1.33 4.80
N ARG A 19 1.75 -1.39 3.91
CA ARG A 19 0.34 -1.19 4.27
C ARG A 19 -0.14 -2.22 5.28
N ASN A 20 0.13 -3.50 5.06
CA ASN A 20 -0.27 -4.57 5.98
C ASN A 20 0.32 -4.36 7.38
N ARG A 21 1.58 -3.93 7.45
CA ARG A 21 2.22 -3.59 8.74
C ARG A 21 1.53 -2.41 9.41
N GLN A 22 1.23 -1.35 8.67
CA GLN A 22 0.55 -0.16 9.20
C GLN A 22 -0.85 -0.51 9.71
N GLN A 23 -1.63 -1.27 8.94
CA GLN A 23 -2.96 -1.73 9.34
C GLN A 23 -2.90 -2.61 10.60
N SER A 24 -1.95 -3.54 10.68
CA SER A 24 -1.79 -4.37 11.89
C SER A 24 -1.42 -3.55 13.12
N MET A 25 -0.59 -2.50 12.98
CA MET A 25 -0.25 -1.62 14.09
C MET A 25 -1.47 -0.81 14.55
N LEU A 26 -2.20 -0.22 13.59
CA LEU A 26 -3.40 0.57 13.88
C LEU A 26 -4.48 -0.27 14.57
N GLY A 27 -4.76 -1.48 14.05
CA GLY A 27 -5.74 -2.38 14.65
C GLY A 27 -5.39 -2.78 16.08
N ARG A 28 -4.10 -3.01 16.39
CA ARG A 28 -3.64 -3.26 17.76
C ARG A 28 -3.85 -2.05 18.66
N THR A 29 -3.39 -0.87 18.25
CA THR A 29 -3.54 0.35 19.05
C THR A 29 -5.01 0.71 19.29
N ALA A 30 -5.87 0.45 18.33
CA ALA A 30 -7.28 0.72 18.47
C ALA A 30 -7.96 -0.24 19.45
N SER A 31 -7.62 -1.52 19.39
CA SER A 31 -8.06 -2.53 20.35
C SER A 31 -7.63 -2.15 21.77
N GLU A 32 -6.42 -1.63 21.94
CA GLU A 32 -5.89 -1.17 23.24
C GLU A 32 -6.66 0.03 23.81
N ILE A 33 -7.16 0.93 22.95
CA ILE A 33 -7.90 2.13 23.36
C ILE A 33 -9.41 1.83 23.50
N GLY A 34 -9.84 0.59 23.22
CA GLY A 34 -11.25 0.17 23.28
C GLY A 34 -12.08 0.67 22.10
N LEU A 35 -11.43 1.03 20.98
CA LEU A 35 -12.09 1.36 19.72
C LEU A 35 -12.28 0.08 18.92
N ASP A 36 -13.54 -0.30 18.69
CA ASP A 36 -13.88 -1.38 17.76
C ASP A 36 -13.75 -0.85 16.32
N LEU A 37 -12.56 -1.02 15.75
CA LEU A 37 -12.29 -0.67 14.37
C LEU A 37 -12.45 -1.91 13.51
N ASP A 38 -13.49 -1.92 12.68
CA ASP A 38 -13.57 -2.90 11.60
C ASP A 38 -12.37 -2.68 10.66
N THR A 39 -11.41 -3.60 10.72
CA THR A 39 -10.20 -3.57 9.88
C THR A 39 -10.52 -3.53 8.38
N ASN A 40 -11.73 -3.96 7.99
CA ASN A 40 -12.20 -3.89 6.60
C ASN A 40 -12.63 -2.47 6.19
N HIS A 41 -13.04 -1.63 7.14
CA HIS A 41 -13.42 -0.23 6.88
C HIS A 41 -12.22 0.73 6.85
N TYR A 42 -11.06 0.32 7.38
CA TYR A 42 -9.79 1.06 7.33
C TYR A 42 -8.96 0.79 6.07
N GLU A 43 -9.57 0.20 5.05
CA GLU A 43 -9.12 0.32 3.67
C GLU A 43 -9.15 1.82 3.31
N SER A 44 -8.07 2.55 3.63
CA SER A 44 -7.81 3.90 3.14
C SER A 44 -8.25 3.95 1.68
N GLU A 45 -9.16 4.88 1.34
CA GLU A 45 -9.46 5.23 -0.04
C GLU A 45 -8.14 5.20 -0.81
N GLN A 46 -7.97 4.18 -1.66
CA GLN A 46 -6.69 3.97 -2.34
C GLN A 46 -6.39 5.27 -3.08
N PRO A 47 -5.22 5.91 -2.90
CA PRO A 47 -4.82 6.97 -3.81
C PRO A 47 -4.83 6.33 -5.20
N GLY A 48 -5.69 6.88 -6.06
CA GLY A 48 -6.26 6.18 -7.20
C GLY A 48 -5.26 5.36 -8.01
N ASN A 49 -5.71 4.19 -8.43
CA ASN A 49 -5.12 3.39 -9.50
C ASN A 49 -3.58 3.25 -9.35
N LEU A 50 -3.14 2.34 -8.48
CA LEU A 50 -1.72 2.00 -8.23
C LEU A 50 -0.93 1.77 -9.54
N GLY A 51 -1.61 1.33 -10.61
CA GLY A 51 -1.05 1.26 -11.95
C GLY A 51 -0.45 2.59 -12.44
N SER A 52 -1.12 3.72 -12.18
CA SER A 52 -0.68 5.09 -12.53
C SER A 52 0.40 5.65 -11.59
N THR A 53 0.40 5.26 -10.32
CA THR A 53 1.37 5.74 -9.32
C THR A 53 2.75 5.10 -9.53
N PHE A 54 2.78 3.83 -9.93
CA PHE A 54 4.01 3.10 -10.25
C PHE A 54 4.41 3.19 -11.74
N ASP A 55 3.53 3.66 -12.64
CA ASP A 55 3.86 3.98 -14.04
C ASP A 55 4.50 5.36 -14.22
N ARG A 56 5.14 5.89 -13.18
CA ARG A 56 5.97 7.10 -13.24
C ARG A 56 7.33 6.85 -13.87
N SER A 57 7.36 6.09 -14.97
CA SER A 57 8.53 5.84 -15.81
C SER A 57 9.21 7.14 -16.28
N ASN A 58 8.46 8.25 -16.29
CA ASN A 58 8.93 9.59 -16.68
C ASN A 58 9.35 10.50 -15.51
N ALA A 59 9.21 10.07 -14.25
CA ALA A 59 9.56 10.90 -13.08
C ALA A 59 11.01 10.73 -12.61
N ALA A 60 11.76 9.79 -13.21
CA ALA A 60 13.18 9.56 -12.90
C ALA A 60 14.13 10.01 -14.04
N MET A 61 13.62 10.71 -15.07
CA MET A 61 14.44 11.38 -16.07
C MET A 61 14.41 12.88 -15.80
N SER A 62 15.09 13.28 -14.72
CA SER A 62 15.52 14.66 -14.50
C SER A 62 17.04 14.72 -14.58
#